data_AF-A0A2J7QYZ4-F1
#
_entry.id   AF-A0A2J7QYZ4-F1
#
_cell.length_a   1.000
_cell.length_b   1.000
_cell.length_c   1.000
_cell.angle_alpha   90.00
_cell.angle_beta   90.00
_cell.angle_gamma   90.00
#
_symmetry.space_group_name_H-M   'P 1'
#
loop_
_entity.id
_entity.type
_entity.pdbx_description
1 polymer ?
#
loop_
_entity_poly.entity_id
_entity_poly.type
_entity_poly.pdbx_seq_one_letter_code
_entity_poly.pdbx_strand_id
1 'polypeptide(L)'
;MSLSKPQKKRKVDLECRAFKAEWSENYFVTELDGKALCLLCSDTIAVLKEYNIRRHYQTKHSAQYSQLTGKERSQKLETLKRSISLQRSFFTKMKNENKAASKVSLRVAHLLAKEGNPFTDGELIKSCLIVAVEEMCPEKMDLFNNISLSARTVARRVEDIGSNITNQLINKANDFEWFSLALDESTDITDTAQLLLFIRGVNADFEVTEELASMNSLRGTTTGEDIFKEVEEMLTKYNLKWNQLKCVTTDGGKNMSGTGKGLVGSIYTACENARCTRPMVIHYIIHQHVLCGKYLNLSCVLEPVVSTVNFIRSRGLNHRQFRDFLSEVEAEYPDLPYHTAVRWLSSGKVLLRFFELRAEIEIFLNGKKRPQPRLSNTEWLWKLAFAADITGFLNGFNLKLQGKTVLICETYTAVKSFRRQLALIESQIMSSCFVHFPCCQILKEEVDSPFPHEFPCDIFSELKKQFQQLFSDLDASAEDISRFENPFNCTIEELPPNLQL
;
A
#
# COMPACT_ATOMS: atom_id res chain seq x y z
N MET A 1 79.04 -0.58 10.89
CA MET A 1 78.23 -0.80 9.67
C MET A 1 77.02 0.14 9.73
N SER A 2 77.00 1.19 8.92
CA SER A 2 75.86 2.11 8.84
C SER A 2 74.77 1.49 7.97
N LEU A 3 73.63 1.12 8.56
CA LEU A 3 72.45 0.69 7.82
C LEU A 3 71.75 1.93 7.24
N SER A 4 71.99 2.17 5.94
CA SER A 4 71.24 3.14 5.14
C SER A 4 69.75 2.76 5.13
N LYS A 5 68.88 3.69 5.58
CA LYS A 5 67.43 3.54 5.42
C LYS A 5 67.09 3.35 3.93
N PRO A 6 66.20 2.41 3.56
CA PRO A 6 65.81 2.23 2.18
C PRO A 6 65.05 3.46 1.68
N GLN A 7 65.47 3.97 0.53
CA GLN A 7 64.85 5.09 -0.16
C GLN A 7 63.38 4.74 -0.46
N LYS A 8 62.42 5.53 0.07
CA LYS A 8 60.99 5.36 -0.23
C LYS A 8 60.80 5.29 -1.76
N LYS A 9 60.26 4.18 -2.27
CA LYS A 9 59.84 4.06 -3.67
C LYS A 9 58.89 5.22 -3.99
N ARG A 10 59.28 6.08 -4.94
CA ARG A 10 58.49 7.23 -5.40
C ARG A 10 57.16 6.72 -5.96
N LYS A 11 56.04 7.08 -5.34
CA LYS A 11 54.69 6.79 -5.87
C LYS A 11 54.32 7.87 -6.89
N VAL A 12 53.78 7.44 -8.04
CA VAL A 12 53.40 8.31 -9.17
C VAL A 12 52.37 9.37 -8.74
N ASP A 13 51.55 9.03 -7.75
CA ASP A 13 50.45 9.80 -7.17
C ASP A 13 50.92 11.10 -6.47
N LEU A 14 52.21 11.18 -6.09
CA LEU A 14 52.79 12.34 -5.37
C LEU A 14 53.32 13.46 -6.30
N GLU A 15 53.41 13.22 -7.62
CA GLU A 15 54.15 14.12 -8.53
C GLU A 15 53.27 15.14 -9.30
N CYS A 16 51.96 15.25 -9.02
CA CYS A 16 51.05 16.24 -9.65
C CYS A 16 51.35 16.50 -11.15
N ARG A 17 51.52 15.43 -11.93
CA ARG A 17 51.95 15.54 -13.33
C ARG A 17 50.79 15.97 -14.21
N ALA A 18 50.58 17.28 -14.29
CA ALA A 18 49.56 17.89 -15.12
C ALA A 18 49.90 17.76 -16.62
N PHE A 19 48.86 17.61 -17.44
CA PHE A 19 48.99 17.70 -18.89
C PHE A 19 49.44 19.11 -19.29
N LYS A 20 50.37 19.23 -20.24
CA LYS A 20 50.79 20.52 -20.78
C LYS A 20 50.25 20.73 -22.19
N ALA A 21 49.68 21.91 -22.44
CA ALA A 21 49.10 22.26 -23.75
C ALA A 21 50.11 22.15 -24.91
N GLU A 22 51.40 22.41 -24.65
CA GLU A 22 52.49 22.25 -25.62
C GLU A 22 52.61 20.82 -26.18
N TRP A 23 52.20 19.80 -25.42
CA TRP A 23 52.23 18.41 -25.86
C TRP A 23 51.21 18.12 -26.97
N SER A 24 50.10 18.86 -27.01
CA SER A 24 49.12 18.73 -28.08
C SER A 24 49.71 19.12 -29.43
N GLU A 25 50.42 20.24 -29.47
CA GLU A 25 51.09 20.71 -30.69
C GLU A 25 52.30 19.83 -31.01
N ASN A 26 53.12 19.50 -30.02
CA ASN A 26 54.37 18.77 -30.25
C ASN A 26 54.15 17.29 -30.63
N TYR A 27 53.12 16.64 -30.08
CA TYR A 27 52.98 15.18 -30.16
C TYR A 27 51.58 14.69 -30.59
N PHE A 28 50.67 15.59 -31.00
CA PHE A 28 49.28 15.26 -31.35
C PHE A 28 48.54 14.46 -30.27
N VAL A 29 48.58 14.94 -29.02
CA VAL A 29 47.87 14.32 -27.89
C VAL A 29 46.86 15.28 -27.25
N THR A 30 45.85 14.75 -26.57
CA THR A 30 44.93 15.52 -25.71
C THR A 30 44.76 14.82 -24.37
N GLU A 31 44.41 15.57 -23.33
CA GLU A 31 44.04 14.96 -22.05
C GLU A 31 42.63 14.33 -22.10
N LEU A 32 42.48 13.17 -21.47
CA LEU A 32 41.21 12.48 -21.23
C LEU A 32 41.30 11.71 -19.91
N ASP A 33 40.40 11.99 -18.95
CA ASP A 33 40.28 11.28 -17.67
C ASP A 33 41.63 11.09 -16.93
N GLY A 34 42.47 12.14 -16.93
CA GLY A 34 43.80 12.12 -16.31
C GLY A 34 44.87 11.31 -17.07
N LYS A 35 44.64 10.99 -18.35
CA LYS A 35 45.57 10.28 -19.25
C LYS A 35 45.74 11.05 -20.57
N ALA A 36 46.80 10.76 -21.32
CA ALA A 36 47.01 11.37 -22.64
C ALA A 36 46.50 10.44 -23.74
N LEU A 37 45.57 10.90 -24.56
CA LEU A 37 45.08 10.21 -25.75
C LEU A 37 45.83 10.68 -26.99
N CYS A 38 46.39 9.76 -27.77
CA CYS A 38 46.98 10.08 -29.07
C CYS A 38 45.88 10.30 -30.12
N LEU A 39 45.88 11.48 -30.75
CA LEU A 39 44.89 11.87 -31.76
C LEU A 39 45.13 11.18 -33.13
N LEU A 40 46.28 10.54 -33.32
CA LEU A 40 46.66 9.89 -34.59
C LEU A 40 46.26 8.40 -34.65
N CYS A 41 46.34 7.69 -33.52
CA CYS A 41 46.00 6.26 -33.46
C CYS A 41 44.99 5.89 -32.37
N SER A 42 44.49 6.86 -31.60
CA SER A 42 43.55 6.66 -30.48
C SER A 42 44.09 5.81 -29.32
N ASP A 43 45.41 5.56 -29.26
CA ASP A 43 46.03 4.89 -28.11
C ASP A 43 46.02 5.78 -26.86
N THR A 44 45.79 5.18 -25.70
CA THR A 44 45.84 5.87 -24.40
C THR A 44 47.18 5.66 -23.69
N ILE A 45 47.83 6.75 -23.32
CA ILE A 45 49.09 6.79 -22.57
C ILE A 45 48.75 7.04 -21.10
N ALA A 46 48.79 5.97 -20.30
CA ALA A 46 48.28 5.96 -18.93
C ALA A 46 49.05 6.87 -17.95
N VAL A 47 50.33 7.15 -18.21
CA VAL A 47 51.18 7.97 -17.33
C VAL A 47 51.52 9.27 -18.03
N LEU A 48 50.97 10.38 -17.53
CA LEU A 48 51.21 11.75 -17.98
C LEU A 48 52.66 12.17 -17.70
N LYS A 49 53.57 11.75 -18.58
CA LYS A 49 54.97 12.16 -18.55
C LYS A 49 55.40 12.41 -19.98
N GLU A 50 56.01 13.56 -20.22
CA GLU A 50 56.45 13.95 -21.56
C GLU A 50 57.31 12.86 -22.21
N TYR A 51 58.20 12.20 -21.45
CA TYR A 51 58.99 11.08 -21.94
C TYR A 51 58.14 9.97 -22.59
N ASN A 52 57.02 9.60 -21.98
CA ASN A 52 56.15 8.53 -22.49
C ASN A 52 55.40 8.99 -23.74
N ILE A 53 54.90 10.22 -23.72
CA ILE A 53 54.18 10.85 -24.83
C ILE A 53 55.10 11.00 -26.05
N ARG A 54 56.29 11.57 -25.82
CA ARG A 54 57.32 11.74 -26.84
C ARG A 54 57.79 10.40 -27.39
N ARG A 55 58.05 9.41 -26.53
CA ARG A 55 58.44 8.06 -26.97
C ARG A 55 57.37 7.45 -27.87
N HIS A 56 56.11 7.50 -27.46
CA HIS A 56 55.00 7.00 -28.27
C HIS A 56 54.95 7.66 -29.65
N TYR A 57 54.99 9.01 -29.69
CA TYR A 57 55.00 9.76 -30.95
C TYR A 57 56.22 9.41 -31.82
N GLN A 58 57.41 9.37 -31.22
CA GLN A 58 58.65 9.07 -31.93
C GLN A 58 58.63 7.68 -32.55
N THR A 59 58.17 6.65 -31.83
CA THR A 59 58.21 5.28 -32.32
C THR A 59 57.10 4.94 -33.30
N LYS A 60 55.91 5.56 -33.17
CA LYS A 60 54.73 5.19 -33.97
C LYS A 60 54.38 6.17 -35.08
N HIS A 61 54.69 7.46 -34.91
CA HIS A 61 54.10 8.53 -35.73
C HIS A 61 55.14 9.47 -36.36
N SER A 62 56.36 9.54 -35.83
CA SER A 62 57.35 10.52 -36.28
C SER A 62 57.69 10.42 -37.76
N ALA A 63 57.82 9.21 -38.31
CA ALA A 63 58.16 8.99 -39.71
C ALA A 63 57.17 9.67 -40.67
N GLN A 64 55.90 9.76 -40.29
CA GLN A 64 54.82 10.29 -41.13
C GLN A 64 54.48 11.76 -40.80
N TYR A 65 54.64 12.18 -39.54
CA TYR A 65 54.10 13.47 -39.06
C TYR A 65 55.16 14.47 -38.58
N SER A 66 56.46 14.13 -38.60
CA SER A 66 57.56 15.05 -38.24
C SER A 66 57.77 16.18 -39.25
N GLN A 67 57.42 15.95 -40.52
CA GLN A 67 57.54 16.91 -41.62
C GLN A 67 56.56 18.09 -41.49
N LEU A 68 55.45 17.89 -40.78
CA LEU A 68 54.41 18.92 -40.59
C LEU A 68 54.88 19.96 -39.57
N THR A 69 54.98 21.21 -40.02
CA THR A 69 55.42 22.35 -39.20
C THR A 69 54.47 23.55 -39.36
N GLY A 70 54.52 24.48 -38.40
CA GLY A 70 53.75 25.73 -38.45
C GLY A 70 52.24 25.53 -38.62
N LYS A 71 51.63 26.29 -39.54
CA LYS A 71 50.16 26.31 -39.75
C LYS A 71 49.56 24.96 -40.17
N GLU A 72 50.27 24.17 -40.97
CA GLU A 72 49.77 22.89 -41.46
C GLU A 72 49.61 21.88 -40.31
N ARG A 73 50.56 21.89 -39.36
CA ARG A 73 50.51 21.06 -38.16
C ARG A 73 49.31 21.43 -37.29
N SER A 74 49.12 22.72 -37.02
CA SER A 74 48.02 23.21 -36.19
C SER A 74 46.66 22.92 -36.85
N GLN A 75 46.52 23.08 -38.16
CA GLN A 75 45.30 22.72 -38.89
C GLN A 75 44.98 21.22 -38.80
N LYS A 76 45.99 20.36 -38.93
CA LYS A 76 45.81 18.91 -38.78
C LYS A 76 45.40 18.55 -37.36
N LEU A 77 46.03 19.17 -36.36
CA LEU A 77 45.69 18.97 -34.95
C LEU A 77 44.23 19.34 -34.66
N GLU A 78 43.80 20.52 -35.10
CA GLU A 78 42.41 20.98 -34.91
C GLU A 78 41.41 20.08 -35.64
N THR A 79 41.74 19.60 -36.84
CA THR A 79 40.91 18.62 -37.56
C THR A 79 40.74 17.32 -36.77
N LEU A 80 41.83 16.78 -36.21
CA LEU A 80 41.81 15.55 -35.43
C LEU A 80 41.06 15.73 -34.09
N LYS A 81 41.25 16.87 -33.42
CA LYS A 81 40.47 17.23 -32.22
C LYS A 81 38.98 17.29 -32.51
N ARG A 82 38.57 17.93 -33.62
CA ARG A 82 37.16 18.00 -34.04
C ARG A 82 36.58 16.62 -34.33
N SER A 83 37.31 15.77 -35.06
CA SER A 83 36.89 14.39 -35.36
C SER A 83 36.62 13.57 -34.08
N ILE A 84 37.58 13.59 -33.14
CA ILE A 84 37.45 12.87 -31.87
C ILE A 84 36.33 13.47 -30.98
N SER A 85 36.17 14.79 -30.99
CA SER A 85 35.07 15.46 -30.28
C SER A 85 33.70 15.04 -30.83
N LEU A 86 33.55 14.99 -32.16
CA LEU A 86 32.31 14.54 -32.81
C LEU A 86 32.01 13.07 -32.46
N GLN A 87 33.01 12.20 -32.56
CA GLN A 87 32.85 10.78 -32.23
C GLN A 87 32.46 10.60 -30.76
N ARG A 88 33.08 11.33 -29.82
CA ARG A 88 32.69 11.30 -28.40
C ARG A 88 31.28 11.82 -28.19
N SER A 89 30.93 12.96 -28.80
CA SER A 89 29.58 13.53 -28.67
C SER A 89 28.50 12.54 -29.12
N PHE A 90 28.77 11.77 -30.18
CA PHE A 90 27.89 10.71 -30.67
C PHE A 90 27.72 9.57 -29.65
N PHE A 91 28.82 9.04 -29.09
CA PHE A 91 28.76 7.98 -28.07
C PHE A 91 28.12 8.45 -26.76
N THR A 92 28.39 9.68 -26.32
CA THR A 92 27.75 10.27 -25.13
C THR A 92 26.25 10.44 -25.36
N LYS A 93 25.84 10.91 -26.54
CA LYS A 93 24.43 11.02 -26.95
C LYS A 93 23.73 9.66 -26.91
N MET A 94 24.28 8.63 -27.56
CA MET A 94 23.70 7.27 -27.52
C MET A 94 23.60 6.69 -26.10
N LYS A 95 24.62 6.90 -25.26
CA LYS A 95 24.58 6.47 -23.85
C LYS A 95 23.44 7.15 -23.09
N ASN A 96 23.22 8.44 -23.31
CA ASN A 96 22.16 9.20 -22.68
C ASN A 96 20.77 8.80 -23.18
N GLU A 97 20.62 8.53 -24.48
CA GLU A 97 19.37 8.05 -25.09
C GLU A 97 18.98 6.67 -24.53
N ASN A 98 19.93 5.74 -24.41
CA ASN A 98 19.69 4.44 -23.78
C ASN A 98 19.30 4.55 -22.29
N LYS A 99 19.88 5.52 -21.57
CA LYS A 99 19.50 5.82 -20.18
C LYS A 99 18.08 6.40 -20.10
N ALA A 100 17.71 7.27 -21.03
CA ALA A 100 16.38 7.84 -21.11
C ALA A 100 15.33 6.75 -21.41
N ALA A 101 15.56 5.89 -22.40
CA ALA A 101 14.67 4.78 -22.72
C ALA A 101 14.47 3.82 -21.52
N SER A 102 15.56 3.51 -20.80
CA SER A 102 15.49 2.69 -19.58
C SER A 102 14.68 3.37 -18.46
N LYS A 103 14.84 4.69 -18.29
CA LYS A 103 14.08 5.48 -17.32
C LYS A 103 12.58 5.52 -17.66
N VAL A 104 12.24 5.64 -18.95
CA VAL A 104 10.84 5.57 -19.41
C VAL A 104 10.28 4.17 -19.14
N SER A 105 11.00 3.11 -19.51
CA SER A 105 10.61 1.72 -19.25
C SER A 105 10.29 1.47 -17.76
N LEU A 106 11.16 1.92 -16.84
CA LEU A 106 10.92 1.86 -15.40
C LEU A 106 9.67 2.64 -14.96
N ARG A 107 9.48 3.85 -15.47
CA ARG A 107 8.32 4.69 -15.11
C ARG A 107 7.00 4.09 -15.60
N VAL A 108 6.97 3.56 -16.81
CA VAL A 108 5.78 2.88 -17.35
C VAL A 108 5.48 1.62 -16.53
N ALA A 109 6.49 0.81 -16.20
CA ALA A 109 6.31 -0.36 -15.36
C ALA A 109 5.80 -0.01 -13.95
N HIS A 110 6.31 1.06 -13.35
CA HIS A 110 5.80 1.56 -12.07
C HIS A 110 4.33 1.97 -12.16
N LEU A 111 3.92 2.67 -13.22
CA LEU A 111 2.52 3.08 -13.42
C LEU A 111 1.62 1.85 -13.59
N LEU A 112 2.02 0.88 -14.41
CA LEU A 112 1.27 -0.36 -14.58
C LEU A 112 1.07 -1.09 -13.24
N ALA A 113 2.14 -1.26 -12.46
CA ALA A 113 2.06 -1.91 -11.15
C ALA A 113 1.18 -1.12 -10.16
N LYS A 114 1.29 0.21 -10.14
CA LYS A 114 0.50 1.07 -9.25
C LYS A 114 -1.01 0.97 -9.52
N GLU A 115 -1.40 0.87 -10.78
CA GLU A 115 -2.80 0.73 -11.19
C GLU A 115 -3.30 -0.73 -11.17
N GLY A 116 -2.42 -1.70 -10.87
CA GLY A 116 -2.77 -3.13 -10.84
C GLY A 116 -2.98 -3.75 -12.22
N ASN A 117 -2.40 -3.17 -13.27
CA ASN A 117 -2.57 -3.63 -14.65
C ASN A 117 -1.66 -4.84 -14.97
N PRO A 118 -2.09 -5.73 -15.89
CA PRO A 118 -1.27 -6.84 -16.37
C PRO A 118 0.06 -6.37 -16.99
N PHE A 119 1.12 -7.16 -16.82
CA PHE A 119 2.43 -6.84 -17.42
C PHE A 119 2.40 -6.82 -18.96
N THR A 120 1.46 -7.57 -19.56
CA THR A 120 1.24 -7.61 -21.01
C THR A 120 0.83 -6.26 -21.59
N ASP A 121 0.22 -5.37 -20.79
CA ASP A 121 -0.22 -4.06 -21.24
C ASP A 121 0.95 -3.15 -21.64
N GLY A 122 2.17 -3.48 -21.21
CA GLY A 122 3.38 -2.79 -21.69
C GLY A 122 3.55 -2.85 -23.21
N GLU A 123 3.15 -3.95 -23.86
CA GLU A 123 3.24 -4.13 -25.31
C GLU A 123 2.19 -3.29 -26.05
N LEU A 124 0.98 -3.21 -25.48
CA LEU A 124 -0.07 -2.32 -25.98
C LEU A 124 0.36 -0.85 -25.85
N ILE A 125 0.87 -0.44 -24.69
CA ILE A 125 1.39 0.92 -24.47
C ILE A 125 2.50 1.24 -25.45
N LYS A 126 3.44 0.31 -25.68
CA LYS A 126 4.50 0.50 -26.69
C LYS A 126 3.90 0.73 -28.07
N SER A 127 2.91 -0.08 -28.46
CA SER A 127 2.26 0.05 -29.76
C SER A 127 1.58 1.42 -29.92
N CYS A 128 0.87 1.90 -28.90
CA CYS A 128 0.28 3.24 -28.88
C CYS A 128 1.34 4.35 -29.00
N LEU A 129 2.48 4.23 -28.30
CA LEU A 129 3.57 5.19 -28.38
C LEU A 129 4.20 5.24 -29.77
N ILE A 130 4.36 4.09 -30.43
CA ILE A 130 4.91 4.02 -31.79
C ILE A 130 3.97 4.69 -32.79
N VAL A 131 2.67 4.40 -32.77
CA VAL A 131 1.68 5.03 -33.66
C VAL A 131 1.69 6.56 -33.48
N ALA A 132 1.74 7.06 -32.25
CA ALA A 132 1.76 8.49 -31.99
C ALA A 132 3.04 9.17 -32.53
N VAL A 133 4.19 8.53 -32.38
CA VAL A 133 5.49 9.09 -32.82
C VAL A 133 5.63 9.03 -34.34
N GLU A 134 5.13 7.97 -34.97
CA GLU A 134 5.12 7.83 -36.43
C GLU A 134 4.37 8.98 -37.10
N GLU A 135 3.21 9.36 -36.55
CA GLU A 135 2.40 10.46 -37.09
C GLU A 135 2.93 11.86 -36.72
N MET A 136 3.41 12.05 -35.48
CA MET A 136 3.72 13.38 -34.97
C MET A 136 5.20 13.79 -35.12
N CYS A 137 6.12 12.82 -35.05
CA CYS A 137 7.56 13.09 -35.05
C CYS A 137 8.38 11.86 -35.53
N PRO A 138 8.22 11.45 -36.79
CA PRO A 138 8.83 10.25 -37.34
C PRO A 138 10.37 10.25 -37.24
N GLU A 139 10.99 11.43 -37.19
CA GLU A 139 12.44 11.56 -37.00
C GLU A 139 12.95 11.07 -35.64
N LYS A 140 12.04 10.79 -34.69
CA LYS A 140 12.36 10.30 -33.34
C LYS A 140 11.98 8.82 -33.13
N MET A 141 11.54 8.12 -34.16
CA MET A 141 11.07 6.72 -34.07
C MET A 141 12.06 5.80 -33.36
N ASP A 142 13.36 5.90 -33.67
CA ASP A 142 14.40 5.06 -33.06
C ASP A 142 14.46 5.20 -31.53
N LEU A 143 14.20 6.40 -31.00
CA LEU A 143 14.21 6.63 -29.54
C LEU A 143 13.11 5.84 -28.84
N PHE A 144 11.93 5.73 -29.45
CA PHE A 144 10.78 5.03 -28.89
C PHE A 144 10.82 3.53 -29.14
N ASN A 145 11.34 3.11 -30.29
CA ASN A 145 11.61 1.69 -30.57
C ASN A 145 12.54 1.05 -29.54
N ASN A 146 13.52 1.83 -29.06
CA ASN A 146 14.46 1.40 -28.02
C ASN A 146 13.83 1.26 -26.62
N ILE A 147 12.61 1.75 -26.39
CA ILE A 147 11.91 1.55 -25.12
C ILE A 147 11.47 0.09 -25.02
N SER A 148 11.99 -0.62 -24.02
CA SER A 148 11.66 -2.03 -23.78
C SER A 148 10.48 -2.14 -22.82
N LEU A 149 9.34 -2.64 -23.31
CA LEU A 149 8.08 -2.79 -22.57
C LEU A 149 7.43 -4.17 -22.78
N SER A 150 8.19 -5.19 -23.16
CA SER A 150 7.66 -6.56 -23.19
C SER A 150 7.20 -6.98 -21.80
N ALA A 151 6.24 -7.91 -21.71
CA ALA A 151 5.72 -8.37 -20.42
C ALA A 151 6.82 -8.79 -19.44
N ARG A 152 7.85 -9.52 -19.93
CA ARG A 152 9.02 -9.93 -19.13
C ARG A 152 9.88 -8.76 -18.67
N THR A 153 9.98 -7.71 -19.49
CA THR A 153 10.72 -6.50 -19.11
C THR A 153 9.97 -5.75 -18.02
N VAL A 154 8.67 -5.55 -18.20
CA VAL A 154 7.81 -4.89 -17.20
C VAL A 154 7.89 -5.63 -15.87
N ALA A 155 7.70 -6.95 -15.86
CA ALA A 155 7.82 -7.78 -14.66
C ALA A 155 9.16 -7.54 -13.92
N ARG A 156 10.29 -7.65 -14.65
CA ARG A 156 11.63 -7.40 -14.06
C ARG A 156 11.77 -5.97 -13.52
N ARG A 157 11.24 -4.97 -14.22
CA ARG A 157 11.28 -3.58 -13.74
C ARG A 157 10.48 -3.42 -12.45
N VAL A 158 9.32 -4.07 -12.34
CA VAL A 158 8.52 -4.08 -11.12
C VAL A 158 9.26 -4.77 -9.98
N GLU A 159 9.93 -5.89 -10.23
CA GLU A 159 10.80 -6.57 -9.26
C GLU A 159 11.97 -5.68 -8.79
N ASP A 160 12.67 -5.00 -9.73
CA ASP A 160 13.74 -4.05 -9.43
C ASP A 160 13.23 -2.92 -8.52
N ILE A 161 12.05 -2.36 -8.85
CA ILE A 161 11.41 -1.30 -8.07
C ILE A 161 11.04 -1.81 -6.68
N GLY A 162 10.40 -2.97 -6.57
CA GLY A 162 10.02 -3.58 -5.29
C GLY A 162 11.23 -3.87 -4.41
N SER A 163 12.33 -4.35 -5.00
CA SER A 163 13.59 -4.59 -4.30
C SER A 163 14.20 -3.29 -3.76
N ASN A 164 14.16 -2.22 -4.56
CA ASN A 164 14.62 -0.90 -4.14
C ASN A 164 13.74 -0.30 -3.03
N ILE A 165 12.42 -0.45 -3.09
CA ILE A 165 11.49 -0.03 -2.02
C ILE A 165 11.77 -0.81 -0.73
N THR A 166 11.95 -2.14 -0.83
CA THR A 166 12.30 -3.00 0.31
C THR A 166 13.60 -2.55 0.97
N ASN A 167 14.64 -2.26 0.17
CA ASN A 167 15.92 -1.76 0.71
C ASN A 167 15.78 -0.40 1.39
N GLN A 168 14.94 0.51 0.87
CA GLN A 168 14.64 1.77 1.55
C GLN A 168 13.96 1.54 2.89
N LEU A 169 13.00 0.60 2.96
CA LEU A 169 12.35 0.24 4.22
C LEU A 169 13.32 -0.40 5.21
N ILE A 170 14.21 -1.29 4.77
CA ILE A 170 15.28 -1.86 5.62
C ILE A 170 16.17 -0.75 6.19
N ASN A 171 16.57 0.22 5.36
CA ASN A 171 17.38 1.34 5.82
C ASN A 171 16.65 2.15 6.90
N LYS A 172 15.38 2.49 6.68
CA LYS A 172 14.56 3.20 7.67
C LYS A 172 14.33 2.39 8.95
N ALA A 173 14.13 1.07 8.83
CA ALA A 173 13.87 0.19 9.96
C ALA A 173 15.04 0.15 10.95
N ASN A 174 16.28 0.32 10.47
CA ASN A 174 17.46 0.43 11.33
C ASN A 174 17.42 1.66 12.26
N ASP A 175 16.69 2.71 11.87
CA ASP A 175 16.57 3.95 12.62
C ASP A 175 15.36 3.95 13.57
N PHE A 176 14.55 2.88 13.60
CA PHE A 176 13.40 2.79 14.49
C PHE A 176 13.83 2.66 15.95
N GLU A 177 13.31 3.54 16.79
CA GLU A 177 13.38 3.39 18.25
C GLU A 177 12.34 2.36 18.71
N TRP A 178 11.14 2.46 18.17
CA TRP A 178 10.02 1.58 18.48
C TRP A 178 9.26 1.21 17.22
N PHE A 179 8.65 0.02 17.23
CA PHE A 179 7.76 -0.40 16.15
C PHE A 179 6.58 -1.24 16.66
N SER A 180 5.57 -1.33 15.80
CA SER A 180 4.40 -2.19 15.98
C SER A 180 4.12 -2.96 14.69
N LEU A 181 3.48 -4.12 14.86
CA LEU A 181 3.08 -4.99 13.76
C LEU A 181 1.56 -5.07 13.66
N ALA A 182 1.05 -5.14 12.43
CA ALA A 182 -0.33 -5.57 12.18
C ALA A 182 -0.30 -6.75 11.21
N LEU A 183 -1.02 -7.81 11.58
CA LEU A 183 -1.08 -9.06 10.85
C LEU A 183 -2.50 -9.34 10.39
N ASP A 184 -2.62 -9.76 9.14
CA ASP A 184 -3.89 -10.22 8.57
C ASP A 184 -3.62 -11.46 7.71
N GLU A 185 -4.45 -12.49 7.89
CA GLU A 185 -4.35 -13.73 7.12
C GLU A 185 -5.61 -13.87 6.28
N SER A 186 -5.41 -14.11 4.98
CA SER A 186 -6.51 -14.35 4.06
C SER A 186 -6.18 -15.49 3.13
N THR A 187 -7.18 -16.29 2.79
CA THR A 187 -7.04 -17.35 1.79
C THR A 187 -7.29 -16.77 0.40
N ASP A 188 -6.35 -16.95 -0.52
CA ASP A 188 -6.52 -16.54 -1.92
C ASP A 188 -7.40 -17.53 -2.72
N ILE A 189 -7.71 -17.18 -3.97
CA ILE A 189 -8.57 -18.00 -4.85
C ILE A 189 -7.98 -19.37 -5.21
N THR A 190 -6.71 -19.61 -4.88
CA THR A 190 -6.00 -20.89 -5.10
C THR A 190 -5.93 -21.73 -3.83
N ASP A 191 -6.73 -21.39 -2.81
CA ASP A 191 -6.74 -22.00 -1.49
C ASP A 191 -5.39 -21.89 -0.76
N THR A 192 -4.56 -20.92 -1.13
CA THR A 192 -3.29 -20.63 -0.44
C THR A 192 -3.51 -19.51 0.57
N ALA A 193 -3.17 -19.77 1.83
CA ALA A 193 -3.20 -18.74 2.86
C ALA A 193 -2.06 -17.73 2.63
N GLN A 194 -2.41 -16.46 2.62
CA GLN A 194 -1.48 -15.33 2.47
C GLN A 194 -1.48 -14.54 3.77
N LEU A 195 -0.32 -14.46 4.40
CA LEU A 195 -0.07 -13.66 5.59
C LEU A 195 0.49 -12.29 5.18
N LEU A 196 -0.23 -11.24 5.54
CA LEU A 196 0.21 -9.86 5.38
C LEU A 196 0.81 -9.36 6.69
N LEU A 197 2.00 -8.78 6.60
CA LEU A 197 2.75 -8.20 7.72
C LEU A 197 2.95 -6.72 7.46
N PHE A 198 2.23 -5.88 8.18
CA PHE A 198 2.42 -4.42 8.17
C PHE A 198 3.30 -4.00 9.33
N ILE A 199 4.19 -3.06 9.07
CA ILE A 199 5.03 -2.44 10.08
C ILE A 199 4.71 -0.95 10.21
N ARG A 200 4.59 -0.49 11.45
CA ARG A 200 4.59 0.93 11.80
C ARG A 200 5.76 1.18 12.74
N GLY A 201 6.74 1.96 12.28
CA GLY A 201 7.93 2.32 13.06
C GLY A 201 8.00 3.82 13.33
N VAL A 202 8.67 4.19 14.42
CA VAL A 202 8.97 5.58 14.79
C VAL A 202 10.45 5.70 15.11
N ASN A 203 11.11 6.71 14.53
CA ASN A 203 12.51 7.01 14.81
C ASN A 203 12.66 8.03 15.96
N ALA A 204 13.91 8.37 16.31
CA ALA A 204 14.22 9.32 17.37
C ALA A 204 13.69 10.75 17.10
N ASP A 205 13.47 11.10 15.83
CA ASP A 205 12.90 12.39 15.41
C ASP A 205 11.35 12.38 15.38
N PHE A 206 10.72 11.32 15.90
CA PHE A 206 9.27 11.10 15.87
C PHE A 206 8.67 10.98 14.46
N GLU A 207 9.48 10.69 13.44
CA GLU A 207 8.99 10.42 12.11
C GLU A 207 8.39 9.01 12.05
N VAL A 208 7.13 8.94 11.61
CA VAL A 208 6.39 7.68 11.49
C VAL A 208 6.56 7.12 10.08
N THR A 209 6.92 5.84 9.98
CA THR A 209 6.90 5.07 8.74
C THR A 209 5.91 3.92 8.85
N GLU A 210 4.98 3.83 7.91
CA GLU A 210 3.98 2.76 7.83
C GLU A 210 4.02 2.11 6.46
N GLU A 211 4.35 0.83 6.40
CA GLU A 211 4.50 0.11 5.13
C GLU A 211 4.10 -1.37 5.27
N LEU A 212 3.77 -2.00 4.14
CA LEU A 212 3.68 -3.46 4.05
C LEU A 212 5.11 -4.04 4.06
N ALA A 213 5.47 -4.74 5.13
CA ALA A 213 6.80 -5.31 5.31
C ALA A 213 6.98 -6.62 4.51
N SER A 214 5.95 -7.46 4.47
CA SER A 214 5.97 -8.69 3.70
C SER A 214 4.58 -9.26 3.45
N MET A 215 4.48 -10.04 2.37
CA MET A 215 3.33 -10.87 2.02
C MET A 215 3.86 -12.28 1.81
N ASN A 216 3.51 -13.20 2.69
CA ASN A 216 4.10 -14.53 2.75
C ASN A 216 3.02 -15.60 2.56
N SER A 217 3.27 -16.53 1.65
CA SER A 217 2.35 -17.65 1.42
C SER A 217 2.61 -18.76 2.44
N LEU A 218 1.63 -19.04 3.28
CA LEU A 218 1.67 -20.15 4.24
C LEU A 218 1.23 -21.44 3.53
N ARG A 219 2.18 -22.37 3.34
CA ARG A 219 1.93 -23.63 2.63
C ARG A 219 1.68 -24.76 3.62
N GLY A 220 0.52 -25.39 3.51
CA GLY A 220 0.14 -26.54 4.35
C GLY A 220 -0.71 -26.11 5.54
N THR A 221 -0.09 -25.59 6.59
CA THR A 221 -0.78 -25.19 7.83
C THR A 221 -0.69 -23.69 8.10
N THR A 222 -1.63 -23.17 8.88
CA THR A 222 -1.71 -21.77 9.32
C THR A 222 -1.69 -21.67 10.86
N THR A 223 -0.86 -22.50 11.51
CA THR A 223 -0.76 -22.50 12.97
C THR A 223 -0.09 -21.23 13.49
N GLY A 224 -0.22 -20.95 14.79
CA GLY A 224 0.49 -19.84 15.41
C GLY A 224 2.01 -19.94 15.32
N GLU A 225 2.54 -21.17 15.24
CA GLU A 225 3.98 -21.44 15.03
C GLU A 225 4.41 -21.07 13.60
N ASP A 226 3.62 -21.45 12.60
CA ASP A 226 3.87 -21.08 11.19
C ASP A 226 3.93 -19.56 11.04
N ILE A 227 2.94 -18.86 11.60
CA ILE A 227 2.86 -17.38 11.56
C ILE A 227 4.02 -16.75 12.34
N PHE A 228 4.37 -17.30 13.50
CA PHE A 228 5.47 -16.78 14.32
C PHE A 228 6.81 -16.88 13.60
N LYS A 229 7.06 -17.97 12.88
CA LYS A 229 8.27 -18.13 12.06
C LYS A 229 8.38 -17.04 10.99
N GLU A 230 7.29 -16.71 10.31
CA GLU A 230 7.28 -15.62 9.32
C GLU A 230 7.58 -14.26 9.96
N VAL A 231 7.11 -14.04 11.20
CA VAL A 231 7.46 -12.83 11.98
C VAL A 231 8.95 -12.81 12.32
N GLU A 232 9.54 -13.92 12.75
CA GLU A 232 10.98 -14.01 13.05
C GLU A 232 11.86 -13.74 11.82
N GLU A 233 11.48 -14.32 10.68
CA GLU A 233 12.17 -14.09 9.40
C GLU A 233 12.09 -12.61 8.99
N MET A 234 10.94 -11.97 9.18
CA MET A 234 10.75 -10.54 8.93
C MET A 234 11.63 -9.70 9.87
N LEU A 235 11.60 -9.93 11.19
CA LEU A 235 12.43 -9.18 12.13
C LEU A 235 13.93 -9.30 11.79
N THR A 236 14.37 -10.50 11.41
CA THR A 236 15.75 -10.75 10.96
C THR A 236 16.08 -9.96 9.70
N LYS A 237 15.20 -9.98 8.69
CA LYS A 237 15.37 -9.27 7.42
C LYS A 237 15.48 -7.76 7.61
N TYR A 238 14.69 -7.18 8.51
CA TYR A 238 14.65 -5.74 8.78
C TYR A 238 15.58 -5.31 9.94
N ASN A 239 16.38 -6.23 10.49
CA ASN A 239 17.29 -5.99 11.63
C ASN A 239 16.58 -5.37 12.86
N LEU A 240 15.34 -5.81 13.10
CA LEU A 240 14.49 -5.36 14.20
C LEU A 240 14.66 -6.29 15.41
N LYS A 241 14.53 -5.72 16.60
CA LYS A 241 14.70 -6.44 17.87
C LYS A 241 13.40 -6.54 18.64
N TRP A 242 13.24 -7.64 19.37
CA TRP A 242 12.09 -7.88 20.24
C TRP A 242 11.87 -6.81 21.31
N ASN A 243 12.93 -6.15 21.79
CA ASN A 243 12.81 -5.09 22.78
C ASN A 243 12.19 -3.79 22.21
N GLN A 244 12.26 -3.58 20.90
CA GLN A 244 11.70 -2.43 20.19
C GLN A 244 10.22 -2.63 19.83
N LEU A 245 9.72 -3.87 19.84
CA LEU A 245 8.32 -4.19 19.56
C LEU A 245 7.41 -3.71 20.71
N LYS A 246 6.44 -2.84 20.41
CA LYS A 246 5.51 -2.28 21.41
C LYS A 246 4.06 -2.66 21.23
N CYS A 247 3.64 -2.99 20.01
CA CYS A 247 2.26 -3.37 19.77
C CYS A 247 2.16 -4.41 18.65
N VAL A 248 1.22 -5.35 18.78
CA VAL A 248 0.86 -6.34 17.77
C VAL A 248 -0.65 -6.30 17.57
N THR A 249 -1.09 -6.09 16.34
CA THR A 249 -2.50 -6.11 15.96
C THR A 249 -2.80 -7.38 15.17
N THR A 250 -3.85 -8.12 15.55
CA THR A 250 -4.24 -9.38 14.89
C THR A 250 -5.73 -9.42 14.63
N ASP A 251 -6.20 -10.26 13.71
CA ASP A 251 -7.62 -10.46 13.41
C ASP A 251 -8.39 -11.22 14.51
N GLY A 252 -7.72 -11.67 15.57
CA GLY A 252 -8.32 -12.40 16.67
C GLY A 252 -8.52 -13.90 16.42
N GLY A 253 -8.13 -14.43 15.26
CA GLY A 253 -8.14 -15.87 14.97
C GLY A 253 -7.36 -16.66 16.02
N LYS A 254 -7.80 -17.88 16.36
CA LYS A 254 -7.18 -18.67 17.46
C LYS A 254 -5.69 -18.96 17.25
N ASN A 255 -5.28 -19.13 15.99
CA ASN A 255 -3.89 -19.26 15.57
C ASN A 255 -3.08 -17.98 15.82
N MET A 256 -3.69 -16.80 15.78
CA MET A 256 -3.01 -15.54 16.10
C MET A 256 -3.11 -15.19 17.59
N SER A 257 -4.32 -15.10 18.13
CA SER A 257 -4.61 -14.57 19.48
C SER A 257 -4.36 -15.55 20.63
N GLY A 258 -4.17 -16.84 20.32
CA GLY A 258 -3.97 -17.88 21.33
C GLY A 258 -2.73 -17.64 22.21
N THR A 259 -2.91 -17.69 23.53
CA THR A 259 -1.81 -17.46 24.50
C THR A 259 -0.91 -18.68 24.70
N GLY A 260 -1.35 -19.88 24.31
CA GLY A 260 -0.57 -21.11 24.44
C GLY A 260 0.15 -21.52 23.15
N LYS A 261 -0.61 -21.72 22.06
CA LYS A 261 -0.10 -22.15 20.75
C LYS A 261 -0.32 -21.13 19.62
N GLY A 262 -0.81 -19.94 19.97
CA GLY A 262 -1.03 -18.87 19.01
C GLY A 262 0.20 -17.97 18.88
N LEU A 263 0.22 -17.15 17.82
CA LEU A 263 1.28 -16.17 17.56
C LEU A 263 1.58 -15.31 18.79
N VAL A 264 0.54 -14.76 19.44
CA VAL A 264 0.69 -13.88 20.60
C VAL A 264 1.43 -14.58 21.74
N GLY A 265 1.09 -15.85 22.02
CA GLY A 265 1.80 -16.67 23.01
C GLY A 265 3.28 -16.86 22.68
N SER A 266 3.58 -17.14 21.40
CA SER A 266 4.95 -17.28 20.91
C SER A 266 5.74 -15.96 21.02
N ILE A 267 5.13 -14.82 20.66
CA ILE A 267 5.73 -13.49 20.83
C ILE A 267 6.03 -13.21 22.30
N TYR A 268 5.12 -13.49 23.22
CA TYR A 268 5.38 -13.31 24.65
C TYR A 268 6.55 -14.17 25.14
N THR A 269 6.62 -15.42 24.70
CA THR A 269 7.74 -16.32 25.03
C THR A 269 9.07 -15.77 24.48
N ALA A 270 9.06 -15.25 23.25
CA ALA A 270 10.24 -14.64 22.63
C ALA A 270 10.70 -13.38 23.38
N CYS A 271 9.75 -12.51 23.78
CA CYS A 271 10.03 -11.32 24.58
C CYS A 271 10.61 -11.68 25.96
N GLU A 272 10.08 -12.71 26.62
CA GLU A 272 10.61 -13.20 27.90
C GLU A 272 12.03 -13.74 27.76
N ASN A 273 12.29 -14.54 26.73
CA ASN A 273 13.63 -15.04 26.41
C ASN A 273 14.62 -13.89 26.12
N ALA A 274 14.14 -12.84 25.46
CA ALA A 274 14.89 -11.61 25.19
C ALA A 274 14.96 -10.64 26.38
N ARG A 275 14.30 -10.96 27.51
CA ARG A 275 14.18 -10.12 28.72
C ARG A 275 13.64 -8.71 28.43
N CYS A 276 12.65 -8.60 27.56
CA CYS A 276 11.96 -7.34 27.26
C CYS A 276 10.48 -7.35 27.68
N THR A 277 9.89 -6.16 27.69
CA THR A 277 8.47 -5.96 27.99
C THR A 277 7.60 -6.62 26.92
N ARG A 278 6.55 -7.35 27.35
CA ARG A 278 5.55 -7.88 26.42
C ARG A 278 4.89 -6.70 25.66
N PRO A 279 4.66 -6.83 24.35
CA PRO A 279 3.97 -5.81 23.58
C PRO A 279 2.48 -5.78 23.95
N MET A 280 1.85 -4.63 23.73
CA MET A 280 0.40 -4.51 23.71
C MET A 280 -0.17 -5.36 22.57
N VAL A 281 -1.29 -6.04 22.81
CA VAL A 281 -1.98 -6.80 21.77
C VAL A 281 -3.36 -6.20 21.57
N ILE A 282 -3.63 -5.76 20.34
CA ILE A 282 -4.91 -5.19 19.95
C ILE A 282 -5.57 -6.13 18.97
N HIS A 283 -6.86 -6.40 19.16
CA HIS A 283 -7.64 -7.08 18.15
C HIS A 283 -8.10 -6.06 17.10
N TYR A 284 -7.91 -6.38 15.82
CA TYR A 284 -8.24 -5.51 14.70
C TYR A 284 -9.66 -4.97 14.80
N ILE A 285 -9.75 -3.66 15.06
CA ILE A 285 -10.95 -2.96 15.54
C ILE A 285 -12.09 -3.03 14.51
N ILE A 286 -11.75 -2.98 13.22
CA ILE A 286 -12.74 -3.11 12.14
C ILE A 286 -13.29 -4.55 12.10
N HIS A 287 -12.46 -5.56 12.36
CA HIS A 287 -12.94 -6.94 12.45
C HIS A 287 -13.80 -7.15 13.71
N GLN A 288 -13.42 -6.61 14.87
CA GLN A 288 -14.29 -6.60 16.06
C GLN A 288 -15.68 -6.04 15.76
N HIS A 289 -15.73 -4.90 15.06
CA HIS A 289 -17.01 -4.32 14.65
C HIS A 289 -17.81 -5.24 13.71
N VAL A 290 -17.15 -5.85 12.72
CA VAL A 290 -17.81 -6.81 11.81
C VAL A 290 -18.34 -8.03 12.58
N LEU A 291 -17.62 -8.50 13.59
CA LEU A 291 -18.07 -9.58 14.46
C LEU A 291 -19.34 -9.19 15.23
N CYS A 292 -19.45 -7.95 15.73
CA CYS A 292 -20.70 -7.47 16.37
C CYS A 292 -21.91 -7.73 15.46
N GLY A 293 -21.79 -7.42 14.17
CA GLY A 293 -22.85 -7.64 13.18
C GLY A 293 -23.23 -9.12 12.97
N LYS A 294 -22.26 -10.04 13.07
CA LYS A 294 -22.51 -11.49 12.93
C LYS A 294 -23.32 -12.09 14.08
N TYR A 295 -23.25 -11.49 15.27
CA TYR A 295 -24.05 -11.92 16.42
C TYR A 295 -25.48 -11.37 16.40
N LEU A 296 -25.80 -10.42 15.50
CA LEU A 296 -27.14 -9.86 15.40
C LEU A 296 -28.05 -10.80 14.61
N ASN A 297 -29.15 -11.20 15.24
CA ASN A 297 -30.15 -12.03 14.57
C ASN A 297 -31.07 -11.19 13.67
N LEU A 298 -30.53 -10.72 12.54
CA LEU A 298 -31.29 -10.03 11.49
C LEU A 298 -31.79 -10.99 10.40
N SER A 299 -31.65 -12.31 10.58
CA SER A 299 -31.96 -13.34 9.58
C SER A 299 -33.39 -13.23 9.03
N CYS A 300 -34.36 -12.96 9.91
CA CYS A 300 -35.77 -12.82 9.55
C CYS A 300 -36.05 -11.69 8.55
N VAL A 301 -35.16 -10.68 8.46
CA VAL A 301 -35.21 -9.58 7.49
C VAL A 301 -34.23 -9.83 6.33
N LEU A 302 -33.00 -10.23 6.62
CA LEU A 302 -31.95 -10.39 5.61
C LEU A 302 -32.25 -11.51 4.61
N GLU A 303 -32.72 -12.67 5.07
CA GLU A 303 -33.02 -13.80 4.17
C GLU A 303 -34.04 -13.45 3.06
N PRO A 304 -35.23 -12.89 3.36
CA PRO A 304 -36.16 -12.48 2.31
C PRO A 304 -35.63 -11.36 1.43
N VAL A 305 -34.92 -10.38 1.99
CA VAL A 305 -34.31 -9.29 1.20
C VAL A 305 -33.28 -9.87 0.23
N VAL A 306 -32.34 -10.67 0.71
CA VAL A 306 -31.28 -11.29 -0.11
C VAL A 306 -31.88 -12.22 -1.17
N SER A 307 -32.89 -13.00 -0.82
CA SER A 307 -33.61 -13.87 -1.78
C SER A 307 -34.24 -13.06 -2.92
N THR A 308 -34.93 -11.96 -2.58
CA THR A 308 -35.53 -11.06 -3.57
C THR A 308 -34.46 -10.35 -4.43
N VAL A 309 -33.44 -9.78 -3.80
CA VAL A 309 -32.30 -9.13 -4.49
C VAL A 309 -31.65 -10.11 -5.47
N ASN A 310 -31.37 -11.34 -5.03
CA ASN A 310 -30.77 -12.37 -5.87
C ASN A 310 -31.69 -12.73 -7.05
N PHE A 311 -33.00 -12.82 -6.86
CA PHE A 311 -33.92 -13.09 -7.97
C PHE A 311 -33.89 -11.98 -9.05
N ILE A 312 -33.81 -10.72 -8.63
CA ILE A 312 -33.76 -9.57 -9.53
C ILE A 312 -32.38 -9.50 -10.22
N ARG A 313 -31.30 -9.62 -9.45
CA ARG A 313 -29.94 -9.29 -9.90
C ARG A 313 -29.15 -10.44 -10.51
N SER A 314 -29.37 -11.69 -10.07
CA SER A 314 -28.56 -12.83 -10.53
C SER A 314 -28.79 -13.17 -12.01
N ARG A 315 -29.96 -12.82 -12.56
CA ARG A 315 -30.32 -13.08 -13.95
C ARG A 315 -30.30 -11.77 -14.73
N GLY A 316 -29.43 -11.68 -15.74
CA GLY A 316 -29.26 -10.45 -16.54
C GLY A 316 -30.55 -9.94 -17.20
N LEU A 317 -31.47 -10.83 -17.58
CA LEU A 317 -32.78 -10.42 -18.12
C LEU A 317 -33.66 -9.74 -17.05
N ASN A 318 -33.77 -10.33 -15.87
CA ASN A 318 -34.55 -9.76 -14.77
C ASN A 318 -33.99 -8.41 -14.35
N HIS A 319 -32.65 -8.30 -14.28
CA HIS A 319 -31.99 -7.06 -13.90
C HIS A 319 -32.24 -5.93 -14.90
N ARG A 320 -32.09 -6.19 -16.20
CA ARG A 320 -32.41 -5.19 -17.24
C ARG A 320 -33.87 -4.77 -17.18
N GLN A 321 -34.79 -5.72 -17.10
CA GLN A 321 -36.22 -5.44 -17.03
C GLN A 321 -36.60 -4.66 -15.76
N PHE A 322 -35.94 -4.91 -14.63
CA PHE A 322 -36.17 -4.15 -13.41
C PHE A 322 -35.67 -2.71 -13.56
N ARG A 323 -34.48 -2.50 -14.16
CA ARG A 323 -33.95 -1.16 -14.42
C ARG A 323 -34.80 -0.37 -15.40
N ASP A 324 -35.27 -1.02 -16.46
CA ASP A 324 -36.17 -0.40 -17.44
C ASP A 324 -37.48 0.01 -16.75
N PHE A 325 -38.06 -0.88 -15.93
CA PHE A 325 -39.25 -0.59 -15.13
C PHE A 325 -39.03 0.59 -14.17
N LEU A 326 -37.91 0.64 -13.43
CA LEU A 326 -37.59 1.76 -12.53
C LEU A 326 -37.48 3.09 -13.29
N SER A 327 -36.94 3.05 -14.51
CA SER A 327 -36.88 4.24 -15.38
C SER A 327 -38.26 4.68 -15.87
N GLU A 328 -39.16 3.73 -16.16
CA GLU A 328 -40.52 4.03 -16.63
C GLU A 328 -41.39 4.66 -15.54
N VAL A 329 -41.21 4.26 -14.28
CA VAL A 329 -41.94 4.82 -13.13
C VAL A 329 -41.24 6.05 -12.53
N GLU A 330 -40.17 6.54 -13.16
CA GLU A 330 -39.34 7.64 -12.68
C GLU A 330 -38.90 7.47 -11.21
N ALA A 331 -38.56 6.23 -10.83
CA ALA A 331 -38.13 5.94 -9.46
C ALA A 331 -36.89 6.76 -9.09
N GLU A 332 -36.82 7.21 -7.83
CA GLU A 332 -35.70 7.99 -7.31
C GLU A 332 -34.34 7.30 -7.54
N TYR A 333 -34.35 5.98 -7.48
CA TYR A 333 -33.14 5.17 -7.61
C TYR A 333 -33.18 4.28 -8.86
N PRO A 334 -32.11 4.29 -9.69
CA PRO A 334 -32.11 3.59 -10.97
C PRO A 334 -31.81 2.09 -10.87
N ASP A 335 -31.43 1.57 -9.69
CA ASP A 335 -31.05 0.17 -9.49
C ASP A 335 -31.02 -0.24 -8.00
N LEU A 336 -30.98 -1.55 -7.78
CA LEU A 336 -30.78 -2.21 -6.49
C LEU A 336 -29.32 -2.72 -6.38
N PRO A 337 -28.58 -2.42 -5.30
CA PRO A 337 -27.25 -2.94 -5.10
C PRO A 337 -27.26 -4.47 -4.95
N TYR A 338 -26.20 -5.13 -5.41
CA TYR A 338 -26.01 -6.57 -5.20
C TYR A 338 -25.56 -6.84 -3.76
N HIS A 339 -26.14 -7.86 -3.13
CA HIS A 339 -25.70 -8.27 -1.80
C HIS A 339 -24.41 -9.11 -1.90
N THR A 340 -23.37 -8.70 -1.18
CA THR A 340 -22.15 -9.50 -1.00
C THR A 340 -21.99 -9.86 0.46
N ALA A 341 -22.12 -11.14 0.81
CA ALA A 341 -22.02 -11.62 2.19
C ALA A 341 -20.66 -11.29 2.87
N VAL A 342 -19.64 -11.00 2.08
CA VAL A 342 -18.26 -10.71 2.53
C VAL A 342 -18.14 -9.33 3.21
N ARG A 343 -19.09 -8.40 3.01
CA ARG A 343 -18.95 -7.01 3.48
C ARG A 343 -20.20 -6.52 4.20
N TRP A 344 -20.15 -6.46 5.53
CA TRP A 344 -21.21 -5.90 6.39
C TRP A 344 -21.74 -4.53 5.92
N LEU A 345 -20.84 -3.64 5.48
CA LEU A 345 -21.18 -2.32 4.92
C LEU A 345 -22.16 -2.41 3.72
N SER A 346 -22.04 -3.47 2.91
CA SER A 346 -22.92 -3.68 1.76
C SER A 346 -24.33 -4.10 2.18
N SER A 347 -24.47 -4.87 3.28
CA SER A 347 -25.77 -5.32 3.78
C SER A 347 -26.64 -4.14 4.21
N GLY A 348 -26.09 -3.14 4.91
CA GLY A 348 -26.86 -1.95 5.27
C GLY A 348 -27.31 -1.11 4.07
N LYS A 349 -26.45 -0.97 3.04
CA LYS A 349 -26.83 -0.29 1.79
C LYS A 349 -27.93 -1.03 1.03
N VAL A 350 -27.89 -2.36 1.03
CA VAL A 350 -28.93 -3.21 0.42
C VAL A 350 -30.25 -3.08 1.17
N LEU A 351 -30.23 -3.13 2.50
CA LEU A 351 -31.45 -2.96 3.32
C LEU A 351 -32.11 -1.60 3.09
N LEU A 352 -31.32 -0.53 3.13
CA LEU A 352 -31.82 0.83 2.86
C LEU A 352 -32.46 0.91 1.47
N ARG A 353 -31.72 0.51 0.42
CA ARG A 353 -32.26 0.59 -0.95
C ARG A 353 -33.47 -0.30 -1.17
N PHE A 354 -33.50 -1.47 -0.52
CA PHE A 354 -34.64 -2.37 -0.59
C PHE A 354 -35.87 -1.75 0.08
N PHE A 355 -35.70 -1.08 1.22
CA PHE A 355 -36.77 -0.36 1.88
C PHE A 355 -37.29 0.79 1.01
N GLU A 356 -36.40 1.61 0.43
CA GLU A 356 -36.74 2.73 -0.45
C GLU A 356 -37.54 2.28 -1.68
N LEU A 357 -37.15 1.16 -2.31
CA LEU A 357 -37.78 0.62 -3.52
C LEU A 357 -38.85 -0.45 -3.25
N ARG A 358 -39.34 -0.59 -2.02
CA ARG A 358 -40.18 -1.75 -1.64
C ARG A 358 -41.48 -1.85 -2.45
N ALA A 359 -42.07 -0.71 -2.82
CA ALA A 359 -43.31 -0.65 -3.60
C ALA A 359 -43.06 -1.09 -5.06
N GLU A 360 -42.00 -0.57 -5.69
CA GLU A 360 -41.55 -0.94 -7.03
C GLU A 360 -41.16 -2.41 -7.10
N ILE A 361 -40.46 -2.90 -6.07
CA ILE A 361 -40.09 -4.31 -5.94
C ILE A 361 -41.35 -5.18 -5.87
N GLU A 362 -42.36 -4.81 -5.07
CA GLU A 362 -43.61 -5.57 -4.98
C GLU A 362 -44.33 -5.64 -6.34
N ILE A 363 -44.47 -4.52 -7.04
CA ILE A 363 -45.10 -4.44 -8.37
C ILE A 363 -44.34 -5.33 -9.37
N PHE A 364 -43.01 -5.20 -9.42
CA PHE A 364 -42.18 -5.98 -10.33
C PHE A 364 -42.30 -7.49 -10.06
N LEU A 365 -42.23 -7.91 -8.79
CA LEU A 365 -42.35 -9.31 -8.40
C LEU A 365 -43.72 -9.90 -8.75
N ASN A 366 -44.79 -9.13 -8.57
CA ASN A 366 -46.15 -9.51 -8.99
C ASN A 366 -46.23 -9.71 -10.50
N GLY A 367 -45.65 -8.80 -11.30
CA GLY A 367 -45.53 -8.94 -12.75
C GLY A 367 -44.73 -10.18 -13.19
N LYS A 368 -43.77 -10.63 -12.36
CA LYS A 368 -43.01 -11.87 -12.56
C LYS A 368 -43.70 -13.12 -12.02
N LYS A 369 -44.92 -13.02 -11.50
CA LYS A 369 -45.66 -14.13 -10.86
C LYS A 369 -44.87 -14.77 -9.71
N ARG A 370 -44.08 -13.98 -8.99
CA ARG A 370 -43.27 -14.41 -7.84
C ARG A 370 -43.41 -13.43 -6.68
N PRO A 371 -44.61 -13.28 -6.11
CA PRO A 371 -44.86 -12.35 -5.01
C PRO A 371 -43.96 -12.64 -3.81
N GLN A 372 -43.61 -11.59 -3.06
CA GLN A 372 -42.96 -11.70 -1.75
C GLN A 372 -43.99 -11.31 -0.68
N PRO A 373 -44.67 -12.28 -0.02
CA PRO A 373 -45.76 -11.98 0.92
C PRO A 373 -45.36 -11.11 2.10
N ARG A 374 -44.07 -11.10 2.45
CA ARG A 374 -43.52 -10.27 3.52
C ARG A 374 -43.64 -8.77 3.22
N LEU A 375 -43.66 -8.34 1.95
CA LEU A 375 -43.84 -6.93 1.58
C LEU A 375 -45.22 -6.40 1.97
N SER A 376 -46.22 -7.27 2.06
CA SER A 376 -47.57 -6.90 2.51
C SER A 376 -47.78 -7.11 4.02
N ASN A 377 -46.76 -7.60 4.76
CA ASN A 377 -46.82 -7.82 6.20
C ASN A 377 -46.26 -6.60 6.95
N THR A 378 -47.13 -5.83 7.60
CA THR A 378 -46.76 -4.59 8.30
C THR A 378 -45.76 -4.81 9.44
N GLU A 379 -45.87 -5.90 10.20
CA GLU A 379 -44.90 -6.22 11.26
C GLU A 379 -43.51 -6.47 10.67
N TRP A 380 -43.44 -7.16 9.52
CA TRP A 380 -42.17 -7.38 8.83
C TRP A 380 -41.61 -6.09 8.22
N LEU A 381 -42.46 -5.21 7.68
CA LEU A 381 -42.03 -3.89 7.20
C LEU A 381 -41.40 -3.05 8.33
N TRP A 382 -41.94 -3.10 9.55
CA TRP A 382 -41.31 -2.47 10.71
C TRP A 382 -39.94 -3.04 11.02
N LYS A 383 -39.78 -4.36 10.97
CA LYS A 383 -38.47 -5.02 11.15
C LYS A 383 -37.49 -4.63 10.05
N LEU A 384 -37.95 -4.50 8.80
CA LEU A 384 -37.15 -4.03 7.67
C LEU A 384 -36.69 -2.58 7.86
N ALA A 385 -37.61 -1.67 8.20
CA ALA A 385 -37.32 -0.26 8.44
C ALA A 385 -36.28 -0.11 9.56
N PHE A 386 -36.50 -0.77 10.69
CA PHE A 386 -35.55 -0.78 11.81
C PHE A 386 -34.18 -1.36 11.40
N ALA A 387 -34.16 -2.48 10.67
CA ALA A 387 -32.92 -3.10 10.22
C ALA A 387 -32.13 -2.18 9.28
N ALA A 388 -32.80 -1.44 8.39
CA ALA A 388 -32.16 -0.45 7.53
C ALA A 388 -31.51 0.67 8.35
N ASP A 389 -32.22 1.22 9.34
CA ASP A 389 -31.70 2.31 10.19
C ASP A 389 -30.56 1.85 11.11
N ILE A 390 -30.71 0.72 11.82
CA ILE A 390 -29.67 0.22 12.74
C ILE A 390 -28.37 -0.16 12.01
N THR A 391 -28.49 -0.75 10.82
CA THR A 391 -27.32 -1.03 9.97
C THR A 391 -26.72 0.26 9.40
N GLY A 392 -27.52 1.30 9.17
CA GLY A 392 -27.05 2.65 8.87
C GLY A 392 -26.14 3.23 9.96
N PHE A 393 -26.56 3.15 11.23
CA PHE A 393 -25.73 3.57 12.37
C PHE A 393 -24.42 2.79 12.46
N LEU A 394 -24.47 1.46 12.33
CA LEU A 394 -23.28 0.60 12.35
C LEU A 394 -22.34 0.90 11.19
N ASN A 395 -22.87 1.18 10.00
CA ASN A 395 -22.07 1.60 8.85
C ASN A 395 -21.39 2.95 9.08
N GLY A 396 -22.12 3.92 9.63
CA GLY A 396 -21.57 5.23 9.98
C GLY A 396 -20.45 5.12 11.01
N PHE A 397 -20.61 4.29 12.03
CA PHE A 397 -19.56 4.01 13.01
C PHE A 397 -18.34 3.32 12.37
N ASN A 398 -18.55 2.29 11.55
CA ASN A 398 -17.46 1.59 10.87
C ASN A 398 -16.61 2.52 9.98
N LEU A 399 -17.25 3.44 9.27
CA LEU A 399 -16.55 4.42 8.44
C LEU A 399 -15.72 5.40 9.28
N LYS A 400 -16.16 5.76 10.49
CA LYS A 400 -15.37 6.60 11.42
C LYS A 400 -14.11 5.91 11.94
N LEU A 401 -14.10 4.57 11.97
CA LEU A 401 -12.94 3.78 12.39
C LEU A 401 -11.88 3.64 11.27
N GLN A 402 -12.21 4.01 10.04
CA GLN A 402 -11.34 3.86 8.88
C GLN A 402 -10.59 5.15 8.58
N GLY A 403 -9.30 5.03 8.27
CA GLY A 403 -8.50 6.14 7.76
C GLY A 403 -7.02 5.97 8.07
N LYS A 404 -6.15 6.57 7.23
CA LYS A 404 -4.70 6.48 7.39
C LYS A 404 -4.15 7.19 8.62
N THR A 405 -4.91 8.11 9.20
CA THR A 405 -4.46 8.98 10.30
C THR A 405 -5.26 8.79 11.58
N VAL A 406 -6.14 7.79 11.64
CA VAL A 406 -6.97 7.54 12.82
C VAL A 406 -6.11 6.93 13.91
N LEU A 407 -5.93 7.67 15.01
CA LEU A 407 -5.18 7.21 16.16
C LEU A 407 -6.02 6.29 17.05
N ILE A 408 -5.33 5.53 17.91
CA ILE A 408 -5.99 4.63 18.86
C ILE A 408 -6.89 5.37 19.84
N CYS A 409 -6.52 6.59 20.26
CA CYS A 409 -7.34 7.44 21.14
C CYS A 409 -8.62 7.91 20.45
N GLU A 410 -8.55 8.35 19.20
CA GLU A 410 -9.72 8.73 18.41
C GLU A 410 -10.66 7.54 18.22
N THR A 411 -10.10 6.37 17.95
CA THR A 411 -10.84 5.12 17.86
C THR A 411 -11.54 4.78 19.17
N TYR A 412 -10.83 4.85 20.29
CA TYR A 412 -11.39 4.56 21.60
C TYR A 412 -12.50 5.55 21.98
N THR A 413 -12.31 6.83 21.68
CA THR A 413 -13.32 7.87 21.84
C THR A 413 -14.54 7.62 20.95
N ALA A 414 -14.35 7.17 19.70
CA ALA A 414 -15.44 6.78 18.83
C ALA A 414 -16.23 5.59 19.39
N VAL A 415 -15.56 4.55 19.91
CA VAL A 415 -16.20 3.39 20.55
C VAL A 415 -17.03 3.83 21.77
N LYS A 416 -16.45 4.63 22.67
CA LYS A 416 -17.15 5.19 23.86
C LYS A 416 -18.37 6.02 23.44
N SER A 417 -18.21 6.89 22.45
CA SER A 417 -19.28 7.71 21.92
C SER A 417 -20.40 6.85 21.32
N PHE A 418 -20.06 5.81 20.56
CA PHE A 418 -21.04 4.94 19.94
C PHE A 418 -21.80 4.10 20.96
N ARG A 419 -21.15 3.59 22.01
CA ARG A 419 -21.82 2.91 23.13
C ARG A 419 -22.86 3.81 23.81
N ARG A 420 -22.55 5.09 24.01
CA ARG A 420 -23.52 6.08 24.54
C ARG A 420 -24.63 6.38 23.55
N GLN A 421 -24.30 6.49 22.26
CA GLN A 421 -25.28 6.69 21.20
C GLN A 421 -26.27 5.53 21.13
N LEU A 422 -25.82 4.27 21.26
CA LEU A 422 -26.68 3.09 21.31
C LEU A 422 -27.72 3.18 22.42
N ALA A 423 -27.32 3.60 23.62
CA ALA A 423 -28.25 3.77 24.75
C ALA A 423 -29.30 4.87 24.47
N LEU A 424 -28.90 5.98 23.85
CA LEU A 424 -29.82 7.05 23.46
C LEU A 424 -30.84 6.58 22.43
N ILE A 425 -30.38 5.99 21.33
CA ILE A 425 -31.26 5.58 20.22
C ILE A 425 -32.16 4.40 20.62
N GLU A 426 -31.71 3.52 21.52
CA GLU A 426 -32.56 2.50 22.14
C GLU A 426 -33.69 3.16 22.95
N SER A 427 -33.38 4.13 23.81
CA SER A 427 -34.41 4.83 24.59
C SER A 427 -35.43 5.54 23.70
N GLN A 428 -34.98 6.16 22.60
CA GLN A 428 -35.85 6.81 21.64
C GLN A 428 -36.76 5.81 20.91
N ILE A 429 -36.20 4.73 20.35
CA ILE A 429 -37.02 3.78 19.59
C ILE A 429 -38.00 3.03 20.50
N MET A 430 -37.61 2.74 21.75
CA MET A 430 -38.48 2.09 22.73
C MET A 430 -39.60 3.01 23.25
N SER A 431 -39.47 4.32 23.05
CA SER A 431 -40.55 5.30 23.27
C SER A 431 -41.29 5.65 21.98
N SER A 432 -41.09 4.89 20.90
CA SER A 432 -41.64 5.16 19.57
C SER A 432 -41.28 6.56 19.02
N CYS A 433 -40.11 7.08 19.42
CA CYS A 433 -39.53 8.32 18.91
C CYS A 433 -38.55 7.98 17.77
N PHE A 434 -38.93 8.30 16.53
CA PHE A 434 -38.17 7.92 15.33
C PHE A 434 -37.29 9.03 14.75
N VAL A 435 -36.96 10.07 15.53
CA VAL A 435 -36.20 11.25 15.07
C VAL A 435 -34.85 10.89 14.43
N HIS A 436 -34.22 9.80 14.84
CA HIS A 436 -32.97 9.31 14.24
C HIS A 436 -33.15 8.02 13.42
N PHE A 437 -34.39 7.58 13.19
CA PHE A 437 -34.75 6.37 12.47
C PHE A 437 -35.59 6.74 11.23
N PRO A 438 -34.98 7.28 10.17
CA PRO A 438 -35.70 7.81 9.02
C PRO A 438 -36.57 6.75 8.32
N CYS A 439 -36.12 5.50 8.21
CA CYS A 439 -36.95 4.45 7.60
C CYS A 439 -38.17 4.14 8.48
N CYS A 440 -37.98 4.05 9.79
CA CYS A 440 -39.10 3.87 10.73
C CYS A 440 -40.07 5.07 10.71
N GLN A 441 -39.55 6.30 10.61
CA GLN A 441 -40.36 7.51 10.52
C GLN A 441 -41.23 7.51 9.25
N ILE A 442 -40.64 7.20 8.10
CA ILE A 442 -41.38 7.05 6.83
C ILE A 442 -42.47 6.00 6.98
N LEU A 443 -42.15 4.81 7.50
CA LEU A 443 -43.14 3.75 7.66
C LEU A 443 -44.25 4.16 8.65
N LYS A 444 -43.92 4.92 9.71
CA LYS A 444 -44.91 5.40 10.68
C LYS A 444 -45.99 6.26 10.05
N GLU A 445 -45.63 7.04 9.03
CA GLU A 445 -46.55 7.92 8.29
C GLU A 445 -47.42 7.13 7.31
N GLU A 446 -46.99 5.95 6.89
CA GLU A 446 -47.69 5.11 5.92
C GLU A 446 -48.62 4.07 6.54
N VAL A 447 -48.36 3.64 7.79
CA VAL A 447 -49.08 2.53 8.42
C VAL A 447 -49.63 2.90 9.81
N ASP A 448 -50.86 2.46 10.09
CA ASP A 448 -51.55 2.70 11.37
C ASP A 448 -51.28 1.59 12.42
N SER A 449 -50.27 0.74 12.19
CA SER A 449 -49.92 -0.33 13.13
C SER A 449 -48.95 0.16 14.22
N PRO A 450 -49.00 -0.43 15.43
CA PRO A 450 -48.03 -0.15 16.48
C PRO A 450 -46.65 -0.70 16.12
N PHE A 451 -45.61 -0.04 16.64
CA PHE A 451 -44.23 -0.49 16.47
C PHE A 451 -43.96 -1.79 17.27
N PRO A 452 -43.37 -2.83 16.67
CA PRO A 452 -43.03 -4.08 17.38
C PRO A 452 -41.73 -3.92 18.17
N HIS A 453 -41.84 -3.69 19.48
CA HIS A 453 -40.71 -3.36 20.36
C HIS A 453 -39.78 -4.55 20.68
N GLU A 454 -40.29 -5.78 20.63
CA GLU A 454 -39.54 -7.00 21.00
C GLU A 454 -38.28 -7.18 20.14
N PHE A 455 -38.42 -7.06 18.82
CA PHE A 455 -37.31 -7.28 17.89
C PHE A 455 -36.17 -6.26 18.06
N PRO A 456 -36.40 -4.93 18.10
CA PRO A 456 -35.38 -3.95 18.44
C PRO A 456 -34.76 -4.17 19.82
N CYS A 457 -35.56 -4.51 20.84
CA CYS A 457 -35.07 -4.74 22.20
C CYS A 457 -34.00 -5.85 22.22
N ASP A 458 -34.28 -6.99 21.58
CA ASP A 458 -33.32 -8.10 21.48
C ASP A 458 -32.04 -7.69 20.75
N ILE A 459 -32.17 -6.94 19.65
CA ILE A 459 -31.03 -6.45 18.86
C ILE A 459 -30.17 -5.48 19.67
N PHE A 460 -30.76 -4.53 20.40
CA PHE A 460 -30.01 -3.60 21.25
C PHE A 460 -29.34 -4.30 22.43
N SER A 461 -30.02 -5.25 23.07
CA SER A 461 -29.47 -6.06 24.15
C SER A 461 -28.20 -6.78 23.70
N GLU A 462 -28.26 -7.48 22.56
CA GLU A 462 -27.11 -8.20 22.03
C GLU A 462 -26.03 -7.24 21.51
N LEU A 463 -26.38 -6.15 20.83
CA LEU A 463 -25.41 -5.12 20.40
C LEU A 463 -24.60 -4.58 21.57
N LYS A 464 -25.25 -4.11 22.64
CA LYS A 464 -24.56 -3.55 23.81
C LYS A 464 -23.63 -4.57 24.45
N LYS A 465 -24.08 -5.81 24.61
CA LYS A 465 -23.28 -6.92 25.14
C LYS A 465 -22.06 -7.20 24.27
N GLN A 466 -22.23 -7.31 22.96
CA GLN A 466 -21.13 -7.59 22.02
C GLN A 466 -20.12 -6.45 21.96
N PHE A 467 -20.58 -5.18 21.94
CA PHE A 467 -19.68 -4.03 22.00
C PHE A 467 -18.90 -3.96 23.32
N GLN A 468 -19.49 -4.38 24.43
CA GLN A 468 -18.79 -4.44 25.71
C GLN A 468 -17.73 -5.55 25.74
N GLN A 469 -18.05 -6.73 25.20
CA GLN A 469 -17.16 -7.89 25.22
C GLN A 469 -16.03 -7.76 24.21
N LEU A 470 -16.35 -7.42 22.96
CA LEU A 470 -15.37 -7.44 21.86
C LEU A 470 -14.33 -6.34 22.03
N PHE A 471 -14.72 -5.11 22.40
CA PHE A 471 -13.79 -3.98 22.60
C PHE A 471 -13.21 -3.89 24.02
N SER A 472 -13.21 -4.99 24.78
CA SER A 472 -12.71 -5.01 26.15
C SER A 472 -11.19 -4.84 26.26
N ASP A 473 -10.46 -5.16 25.19
CA ASP A 473 -9.02 -4.91 25.07
C ASP A 473 -8.70 -3.40 25.07
N LEU A 474 -9.50 -2.60 24.36
CA LEU A 474 -9.38 -1.14 24.42
C LEU A 474 -9.71 -0.58 25.80
N ASP A 475 -10.73 -1.15 26.47
CA ASP A 475 -11.09 -0.75 27.83
C ASP A 475 -9.97 -1.09 28.83
N ALA A 476 -9.29 -2.23 28.65
CA ALA A 476 -8.15 -2.62 29.48
C ALA A 476 -6.95 -1.67 29.31
N SER A 477 -6.85 -0.98 28.16
CA SER A 477 -5.80 0.01 27.88
C SER A 477 -6.29 1.46 27.98
N ALA A 478 -7.47 1.69 28.55
CA ALA A 478 -8.09 3.01 28.60
C ALA A 478 -7.21 4.09 29.25
N GLU A 479 -6.47 3.72 30.29
CA GLU A 479 -5.61 4.66 31.01
C GLU A 479 -4.41 5.11 30.15
N ASP A 480 -3.73 4.17 29.50
CA ASP A 480 -2.60 4.48 28.60
C ASP A 480 -3.08 5.28 27.38
N ILE A 481 -4.23 4.94 26.83
CA ILE A 481 -4.85 5.69 25.73
C ILE A 481 -5.18 7.12 26.18
N SER A 482 -5.75 7.30 27.38
CA SER A 482 -6.09 8.62 27.92
C SER A 482 -4.85 9.47 28.18
N ARG A 483 -3.76 8.85 28.69
CA ARG A 483 -2.47 9.53 28.90
C ARG A 483 -1.86 9.97 27.58
N PHE A 484 -1.95 9.15 26.53
CA PHE A 484 -1.49 9.50 25.20
C PHE A 484 -2.34 10.62 24.56
N GLU A 485 -3.67 10.57 24.72
CA GLU A 485 -4.58 11.59 24.19
C GLU A 485 -4.37 12.95 24.83
N ASN A 486 -4.24 12.99 26.17
CA ASN A 486 -3.93 14.21 26.90
C ASN A 486 -3.10 13.89 28.16
N PRO A 487 -1.77 14.09 28.11
CA PRO A 487 -0.91 13.78 29.25
C PRO A 487 -1.15 14.71 30.45
N PHE A 488 -1.82 15.85 30.27
CA PHE A 488 -2.12 16.79 31.36
C PHE A 488 -3.37 16.44 32.17
N ASN A 489 -4.16 15.46 31.72
CA ASN A 489 -5.38 15.02 32.40
C ASN A 489 -5.16 13.86 33.37
N CYS A 490 -3.92 13.38 33.53
CA CYS A 490 -3.61 12.27 34.43
C CYS A 490 -3.34 12.76 35.87
N THR A 491 -3.59 11.88 36.84
CA THR A 491 -3.15 12.07 38.21
C THR A 491 -1.63 11.86 38.25
N ILE A 492 -0.85 12.93 38.50
CA ILE A 492 0.62 12.88 38.45
C ILE A 492 1.16 11.81 39.41
N GLU A 493 0.54 11.65 40.58
CA GLU A 493 0.93 10.68 41.60
C GLU A 493 0.74 9.22 41.16
N GLU A 494 -0.11 8.96 40.16
CA GLU A 494 -0.39 7.63 39.61
C GLU A 494 0.53 7.26 38.44
N LEU A 495 1.32 8.23 37.94
CA LEU A 495 2.23 7.99 36.82
C LEU A 495 3.51 7.25 37.25
N PRO A 496 4.16 6.50 36.33
CA PRO A 496 5.53 6.04 36.52
C PRO A 496 6.48 7.19 36.89
N PRO A 497 7.43 7.02 37.82
CA PRO A 497 8.30 8.10 38.29
C PRO A 497 9.05 8.87 37.18
N ASN A 498 9.34 8.22 36.06
CA ASN A 498 10.00 8.82 34.90
C ASN A 498 9.09 9.74 34.05
N LEU A 499 7.79 9.82 34.38
CA LEU A 499 6.79 10.66 33.71
C LEU A 499 6.17 11.70 34.66
N GLN A 500 6.55 11.73 35.94
CA GLN A 500 5.94 12.60 36.96
C GLN A 500 6.49 14.04 36.94
N LEU A 501 7.65 14.27 36.32
CA LEU A 501 8.33 15.55 36.14
C LEU A 501 8.53 15.81 34.64
#